data_AF-A0A970DKN8-F1
#
_entry.id   AF-A0A970DKN8-F1
#
_cell.length_a   1.000
_cell.length_b   1.000
_cell.length_c   1.000
_cell.angle_alpha   90.00
_cell.angle_beta   90.00
_cell.angle_gamma   90.00
#
_symmetry.space_group_name_H-M   'P 1'
#
loop_
_entity.id
_entity.type
_entity.pdbx_description
1 polymer ?
#
loop_
_entity_poly.entity_id
_entity_poly.type
_entity_poly.pdbx_seq_one_letter_code
_entity_poly.pdbx_strand_id
1 'polypeptide(L)' 'LFYNTLFDENASCHLALGCAYPMNLKDSDKMSEEEMEAKGYNKSLVHVDFMFGSADMKITGIKDDGREVLIFENGNFVF' A
#
# COMPACT_ATOMS: atom_id res chain seq x y z
N LEU A 1 -11.96 -13.73 10.54
CA LEU A 1 -12.52 -12.50 9.95
C LEU A 1 -13.42 -11.85 10.97
N PHE A 2 -13.16 -10.59 11.27
CA PHE A 2 -13.96 -9.75 12.17
C PHE A 2 -15.10 -9.04 11.42
N TYR A 3 -15.08 -9.10 10.08
CA TYR A 3 -16.06 -8.46 9.19
C TYR A 3 -16.15 -6.95 9.42
N ASN A 4 -15.00 -6.35 9.70
CA ASN A 4 -14.86 -4.93 9.96
C ASN A 4 -13.50 -4.48 9.45
N THR A 5 -13.49 -3.49 8.57
CA THR A 5 -12.28 -3.00 7.90
C THR A 5 -11.16 -2.67 8.89
N LEU A 6 -11.46 -1.88 9.93
CA LEU A 6 -10.45 -1.47 10.90
C LEU A 6 -9.75 -2.67 11.58
N PHE A 7 -10.50 -3.71 11.95
CA PHE A 7 -9.89 -4.88 12.58
C PHE A 7 -9.17 -5.78 11.56
N ASP A 8 -9.79 -6.05 10.42
CA ASP A 8 -9.24 -6.99 9.45
C ASP A 8 -8.01 -6.41 8.72
N GLU A 9 -7.99 -5.10 8.40
CA GLU A 9 -6.85 -4.43 7.74
C GLU A 9 -5.59 -4.38 8.62
N ASN A 10 -5.76 -4.38 9.94
CA ASN A 10 -4.67 -4.40 10.92
C ASN A 10 -4.23 -5.82 11.30
N ALA A 11 -4.92 -6.85 10.79
CA ALA A 11 -4.59 -8.26 11.01
C ALA A 11 -3.88 -8.90 9.79
N SER A 12 -3.81 -8.20 8.65
CA SER A 12 -3.33 -8.73 7.38
C SER A 12 -2.81 -7.61 6.48
N CYS A 13 -1.84 -7.90 5.60
CA CYS A 13 -1.51 -6.97 4.53
C CYS A 13 -2.76 -6.66 3.69
N HIS A 14 -2.95 -5.39 3.34
CA HIS A 14 -4.09 -4.91 2.57
C HIS A 14 -3.65 -3.99 1.44
N LEU A 15 -4.50 -3.86 0.44
CA LEU A 15 -4.43 -2.84 -0.61
C LEU A 15 -5.76 -2.10 -0.64
N ALA A 16 -5.72 -0.85 -1.09
CA ALA A 16 -6.90 -0.03 -1.26
C ALA A 16 -7.21 0.21 -2.74
N LEU A 17 -8.46 0.02 -3.14
CA LEU A 17 -8.97 0.52 -4.41
C LEU A 17 -9.45 1.96 -4.24
N GLY A 18 -8.95 2.86 -5.09
CA GLY A 18 -9.40 4.26 -5.15
C GLY A 18 -8.40 5.24 -4.54
N CYS A 19 -8.92 6.20 -3.78
CA CYS A 19 -8.24 7.45 -3.45
C CYS A 19 -7.01 7.20 -2.57
N ALA A 20 -5.83 7.63 -3.01
CA ALA A 20 -4.64 7.59 -2.17
C ALA A 20 -4.70 8.69 -1.09
N TYR A 21 -3.94 8.54 0.00
CA TYR A 21 -3.77 9.63 0.96
C TYR A 21 -2.66 10.58 0.47
N PRO A 22 -2.91 11.91 0.38
CA PRO A 22 -1.92 12.86 -0.13
C PRO A 22 -0.56 12.79 0.58
N MET A 23 -0.59 12.58 1.90
CA MET A 23 0.62 12.45 2.75
C MET A 23 1.57 11.31 2.36
N ASN A 24 1.14 10.35 1.55
CA ASN A 24 2.01 9.29 1.01
C ASN A 24 2.90 9.80 -0.13
N LEU A 25 2.63 10.99 -0.66
CA LEU A 25 3.46 11.66 -1.65
C LEU A 25 4.30 12.74 -0.95
N LYS A 26 5.62 12.70 -1.16
CA LYS A 26 6.54 13.68 -0.59
C LYS A 26 6.19 15.10 -1.07
N ASP A 27 6.16 16.05 -0.14
CA ASP A 27 5.86 17.47 -0.37
C ASP A 27 4.44 17.73 -0.92
N SER A 28 3.48 16.82 -0.69
CA SER A 28 2.09 16.94 -1.17
C SER A 28 1.38 18.21 -0.72
N ASP A 29 1.76 18.76 0.43
CA ASP A 29 1.23 20.01 1.00
C ASP A 29 1.52 21.25 0.15
N LYS A 30 2.48 21.16 -0.77
CA LYS A 30 2.89 22.23 -1.68
C LYS A 30 2.40 22.03 -3.11
N MET A 31 1.57 21.02 -3.36
CA MET A 31 1.14 20.63 -4.70
C MET A 31 -0.36 20.83 -4.88
N SER A 32 -0.78 21.19 -6.09
CA SER A 32 -2.18 21.04 -6.49
C SER A 32 -2.54 19.56 -6.67
N GLU A 33 -3.83 19.27 -6.74
CA GLU A 33 -4.30 17.90 -6.97
C GLU A 33 -3.83 17.35 -8.32
N GLU A 34 -3.84 18.18 -9.37
CA GLU A 34 -3.35 17.82 -10.69
C GLU A 34 -1.84 17.51 -10.70
N GLU A 35 -1.05 18.27 -9.93
CA GLU A 35 0.38 18.02 -9.76
C GLU A 35 0.66 16.70 -9.02
N MET A 36 -0.20 16.33 -8.07
CA MET A 36 -0.12 15.03 -7.40
C MET A 36 -0.51 13.89 -8.35
N GLU A 37 -1.59 14.03 -9.10
CA GLU A 37 -2.03 13.03 -10.10
C GLU A 37 -0.93 12.77 -11.14
N ALA A 38 -0.25 13.82 -11.61
CA ALA A 38 0.89 13.71 -12.52
C ALA A 38 2.08 12.92 -11.93
N LYS A 39 2.15 12.76 -10.61
CA LYS A 39 3.15 11.97 -9.88
C LYS A 39 2.66 10.59 -9.45
N GLY A 40 1.49 10.16 -9.94
CA GLY A 40 0.92 8.83 -9.68
C GLY A 40 -0.02 8.78 -8.48
N TYR A 41 -0.42 9.92 -7.90
CA TYR A 41 -1.53 9.95 -6.94
C TYR A 41 -2.83 9.50 -7.61
N ASN A 42 -3.51 8.52 -7.02
CA ASN A 42 -4.80 8.07 -7.52
C ASN A 42 -5.93 8.88 -6.88
N LYS A 43 -6.67 9.66 -7.66
CA LYS A 43 -7.86 10.39 -7.20
C LYS A 43 -9.11 9.53 -7.40
N SER A 44 -9.95 9.43 -6.37
CA SER A 44 -11.25 8.77 -6.46
C SER A 44 -12.22 9.28 -5.40
N LEU A 45 -13.52 9.02 -5.60
CA LEU A 45 -14.56 9.27 -4.61
C LEU A 45 -14.58 8.22 -3.48
N VAL A 46 -13.95 7.07 -3.70
CA VAL A 46 -13.95 5.94 -2.77
C VAL A 46 -12.53 5.55 -2.38
N HIS A 47 -12.42 4.91 -1.22
CA HIS A 47 -11.24 4.22 -0.74
C HIS A 47 -11.73 2.93 -0.11
N VAL A 48 -11.35 1.78 -0.68
CA VAL A 48 -11.87 0.47 -0.25
C VAL A 48 -10.71 -0.48 -0.03
N ASP A 49 -10.42 -0.74 1.24
CA ASP A 49 -9.43 -1.70 1.67
C ASP A 49 -9.93 -3.13 1.52
N PHE A 50 -9.04 -3.99 1.04
CA PHE A 50 -9.22 -5.42 1.05
C PHE A 50 -7.92 -6.12 1.43
N MET A 51 -8.07 -7.21 2.17
CA MET A 51 -6.96 -7.92 2.79
C MET A 51 -6.56 -9.12 1.93
N PHE A 52 -5.26 -9.35 1.80
CA PHE A 52 -4.69 -10.45 1.02
C PHE A 52 -3.50 -11.13 1.71
N GLY A 53 -3.02 -10.59 2.83
CA GLY A 53 -1.98 -11.17 3.69
C GLY A 53 -2.31 -12.58 4.19
N SER A 54 -1.31 -13.45 4.21
CA SER A 54 -1.39 -14.82 4.71
C SER A 54 -0.06 -15.29 5.30
N ALA A 55 -0.09 -16.40 6.06
CA ALA A 55 1.09 -16.96 6.71
C ALA A 55 2.12 -17.58 5.75
N ASP A 56 1.74 -17.81 4.49
CA ASP A 56 2.60 -18.31 3.41
C ASP A 56 3.01 -17.19 2.42
N MET A 57 2.67 -15.93 2.72
CA MET A 57 2.98 -14.80 1.85
C MET A 57 4.50 -14.53 1.77
N LYS A 58 4.93 -14.17 0.56
CA LYS A 58 6.28 -13.69 0.27
C LYS A 58 6.20 -12.32 -0.42
N ILE A 59 7.01 -11.36 0.04
CA ILE A 59 7.10 -10.02 -0.55
C ILE A 59 8.55 -9.76 -0.94
N THR A 60 8.76 -9.48 -2.23
CA THR A 60 10.05 -9.06 -2.78
C THR A 60 9.94 -7.62 -3.25
N GLY A 61 10.80 -6.74 -2.73
CA GLY A 61 10.99 -5.40 -3.25
C GLY A 61 11.94 -5.41 -4.45
N ILE A 62 11.63 -4.64 -5.49
CA ILE A 62 12.48 -4.48 -6.68
C ILE A 62 13.10 -3.09 -6.63
N LYS A 63 14.43 -3.00 -6.72
CA LYS A 63 15.15 -1.72 -6.79
C LYS A 63 15.12 -1.15 -8.21
N ASP A 64 15.43 0.14 -8.32
CA ASP A 64 15.55 0.84 -9.62
C ASP A 64 16.55 0.17 -10.58
N ASP A 65 17.58 -0.51 -10.06
CA ASP A 65 18.56 -1.27 -10.85
C ASP A 65 18.15 -2.72 -11.13
N GLY A 66 16.91 -3.09 -10.81
CA GLY A 66 16.34 -4.42 -11.02
C GLY A 66 16.74 -5.47 -9.97
N ARG A 67 17.57 -5.15 -8.99
CA ARG A 67 17.90 -6.10 -7.91
C ARG A 67 16.68 -6.36 -7.03
N GLU A 68 16.52 -7.63 -6.67
CA GLU A 68 15.50 -8.09 -5.75
C GLU A 68 15.98 -8.04 -4.30
N VAL A 69 15.11 -7.61 -3.39
CA VAL A 69 15.32 -7.64 -1.94
C VAL A 69 14.13 -8.34 -1.29
N LEU A 70 14.39 -9.42 -0.57
CA LEU A 70 13.35 -10.09 0.21
C LEU A 70 12.94 -9.20 1.39
N ILE A 71 11.64 -8.92 1.49
CA ILE A 71 11.05 -8.08 2.55
C ILE A 71 10.24 -8.96 3.51
N PHE A 72 9.35 -9.82 2.97
CA PHE A 72 8.63 -10.83 3.75
C PHE A 72 8.90 -12.25 3.26
N GLU A 73 8.96 -13.19 4.19
CA GLU A 73 8.88 -14.63 3.96
C GLU A 73 8.01 -15.26 5.05
N ASN A 74 7.16 -16.23 4.68
CA ASN A 74 6.19 -16.85 5.59
C ASN A 74 5.35 -15.81 6.37
N GLY A 75 4.86 -14.79 5.66
CA GLY A 75 3.97 -13.77 6.21
C GLY A 75 4.61 -12.79 7.21
N ASN A 76 5.93 -12.80 7.38
CA ASN A 76 6.65 -11.93 8.31
C ASN A 76 7.87 -11.27 7.68
N PHE A 77 8.31 -10.16 8.26
CA PHE A 77 9.59 -9.53 7.90
C PHE A 77 10.77 -10.49 8.12
N VAL A 78 11.75 -10.44 7.23
CA VAL A 78 12.95 -11.31 7.27
C VAL A 78 14.13 -10.74 8.07
N PHE A 79 13.91 -9.68 8.86
CA PHE A 79 14.94 -8.94 9.58
C PHE A 79 14.86 -9.16 11.10
#